data_AF-A0A7X3TS92-F1
#
_entry.id   AF-A0A7X3TS92-F1
#
_cell.length_a   1.000
_cell.length_b   1.000
_cell.length_c   1.000
_cell.angle_alpha   90.00
_cell.angle_beta   90.00
_cell.angle_gamma   90.00
#
_symmetry.space_group_name_H-M   'P 1'
#
loop_
_entity.id
_entity.type
_entity.pdbx_description
1 polymer ?
#
loop_
_entity_poly.entity_id
_entity_poly.type
_entity_poly.pdbx_seq_one_letter_code
_entity_poly.pdbx_strand_id
1 'polypeptide(L)'
;MSTLSFDTHTFVKRLTQAGMPEAQAEVLADSQAKLIDEKLSTKYDLKELETQLTHEMKELETRLTHEMEELETRVTHDMMELAARRTQKIMEMANRLTHEMKELETRLALQLTIRMGSMLVVGIGVAATLIKIL
;
A
#
# COMPACT_ATOMS: atom_id res chain seq x y z
N MET A 1 25.95 -30.79 -28.14
CA MET A 1 24.52 -31.17 -28.11
C MET A 1 24.20 -31.81 -29.44
N SER A 2 23.63 -33.01 -29.45
CA SER A 2 23.21 -33.65 -30.71
C SER A 2 22.01 -32.87 -31.24
N THR A 3 22.23 -32.03 -32.25
CA THR A 3 21.16 -31.57 -33.12
C THR A 3 20.45 -32.82 -33.62
N LEU A 4 19.14 -32.96 -33.34
CA LEU A 4 18.28 -33.92 -34.02
C LEU A 4 18.18 -33.50 -35.49
N SER A 5 19.30 -33.59 -36.20
CA SER A 5 19.35 -33.50 -37.65
C SER A 5 18.65 -34.76 -38.12
N PHE A 6 17.40 -34.63 -38.55
CA PHE A 6 16.73 -35.70 -39.26
C PHE A 6 17.60 -36.08 -40.46
N ASP A 7 18.26 -37.23 -40.38
CA ASP A 7 19.17 -37.70 -41.43
C ASP A 7 18.34 -38.25 -42.58
N THR A 8 17.97 -37.33 -43.47
CA THR A 8 17.19 -37.58 -44.68
C THR A 8 17.84 -38.67 -45.52
N HIS A 9 19.17 -38.73 -45.61
CA HIS A 9 19.88 -39.72 -46.42
C HIS A 9 19.81 -41.13 -45.81
N THR A 10 20.05 -41.27 -44.51
CA THR A 10 19.90 -42.56 -43.82
C THR A 10 18.44 -43.03 -43.84
N PHE A 11 17.48 -42.10 -43.77
CA PHE A 11 16.05 -42.39 -43.85
C PHE A 11 15.65 -42.90 -45.25
N VAL A 12 16.06 -42.21 -46.32
CA VAL A 12 15.87 -42.66 -47.72
C VAL A 12 16.45 -44.06 -47.92
N LYS A 13 17.70 -44.29 -47.49
CA LYS A 13 18.37 -45.59 -47.64
C LYS A 13 17.59 -46.73 -47.00
N ARG A 14 17.01 -46.51 -45.81
CA ARG A 14 16.19 -47.51 -45.11
C ARG A 14 14.88 -47.80 -45.85
N LEU A 15 14.22 -46.77 -46.38
CA LEU A 15 13.00 -46.93 -47.16
C LEU A 15 13.25 -47.70 -48.46
N THR A 16 14.33 -47.39 -49.17
CA THR A 16 14.72 -48.10 -50.40
C THR A 16 15.09 -49.56 -50.12
N GLN A 17 15.80 -49.83 -49.02
CA GLN A 17 16.09 -51.21 -48.57
C GLN A 17 14.83 -51.99 -48.19
N ALA A 18 13.77 -51.31 -47.76
CA ALA A 18 12.47 -51.92 -47.47
C ALA A 18 11.59 -52.12 -48.73
N GLY A 19 12.11 -51.79 -49.92
CA GLY A 19 11.42 -51.99 -51.20
C GLY A 19 10.65 -50.78 -51.72
N MET A 20 10.78 -49.60 -51.10
CA MET A 20 10.21 -48.36 -51.64
C MET A 20 11.04 -47.86 -52.84
N PRO A 21 10.41 -47.41 -53.94
CA PRO A 21 11.13 -46.72 -55.02
C PRO A 21 11.89 -45.49 -54.50
N GLU A 22 13.13 -45.29 -54.95
CA GLU A 22 14.01 -44.21 -54.50
C GLU A 22 13.37 -42.83 -54.59
N ALA A 23 12.75 -42.50 -55.73
CA ALA A 23 12.06 -41.23 -55.92
C ALA A 23 10.90 -41.01 -54.92
N GLN A 24 10.20 -42.06 -54.50
CA GLN A 24 9.16 -41.95 -53.47
C GLN A 24 9.76 -41.77 -52.08
N ALA A 25 10.87 -42.48 -51.79
CA ALA A 25 11.59 -42.36 -50.53
C ALA A 25 12.15 -40.95 -50.34
N GLU A 26 12.70 -40.33 -51.39
CA GLU A 26 13.21 -38.96 -51.36
C GLU A 26 12.11 -37.94 -51.07
N VAL A 27 10.98 -38.00 -51.78
CA VAL A 27 9.84 -37.09 -51.55
C VAL A 27 9.29 -37.25 -50.13
N LEU A 28 9.20 -38.48 -49.63
CA LEU A 28 8.75 -38.73 -48.27
C LEU A 28 9.72 -38.18 -47.22
N ALA A 29 11.02 -38.36 -47.43
CA ALA A 29 12.06 -37.86 -46.53
C ALA A 29 12.10 -36.32 -46.50
N ASP A 30 12.02 -35.67 -47.66
CA ASP A 30 11.96 -34.21 -47.77
C ASP A 30 10.70 -33.64 -47.12
N SER A 31 9.54 -34.25 -47.36
CA SER A 31 8.29 -33.82 -46.72
C SER A 31 8.30 -34.00 -45.19
N GLN A 32 8.89 -35.08 -44.67
CA GLN A 32 9.05 -35.28 -43.23
C GLN A 32 10.06 -34.30 -42.61
N ALA A 33 11.17 -34.03 -43.29
CA ALA A 33 12.15 -33.05 -42.84
C ALA A 33 11.53 -31.66 -42.70
N LYS A 34 10.77 -31.22 -43.71
CA LYS A 34 10.03 -29.95 -43.68
C LYS A 34 9.01 -29.88 -42.54
N LEU A 35 8.25 -30.96 -42.31
CA LEU A 35 7.27 -31.00 -41.22
C LEU A 35 7.93 -30.93 -39.82
N ILE A 36 9.10 -31.55 -39.66
CA ILE A 36 9.88 -31.52 -38.42
C ILE A 36 10.44 -30.11 -38.18
N ASP A 37 10.94 -29.46 -39.23
CA ASP A 37 11.55 -28.13 -39.14
C ASP A 37 10.50 -27.02 -38.91
N GLU A 38 9.36 -27.07 -39.60
CA GLU A 38 8.34 -26.01 -39.54
C GLU A 38 7.44 -26.05 -38.30
N LYS A 39 7.24 -27.22 -37.68
CA LYS A 39 6.24 -27.39 -36.60
C LYS A 39 6.82 -27.59 -35.22
N LEU A 40 8.12 -27.85 -35.09
CA LEU A 40 8.72 -28.15 -33.79
C LEU A 40 9.50 -26.95 -33.27
N SER A 41 9.10 -26.44 -32.11
CA SER A 41 9.95 -25.53 -31.35
C SER A 41 11.22 -26.24 -30.91
N THR A 42 12.35 -25.58 -31.08
CA THR A 42 13.65 -26.09 -30.69
C THR A 42 13.86 -25.99 -29.18
N LYS A 43 14.83 -26.74 -28.64
CA LYS A 43 15.26 -26.57 -27.24
C LYS A 43 15.79 -25.17 -26.96
N TYR A 44 16.27 -24.47 -27.98
CA TYR A 44 16.72 -23.09 -27.86
C TYR A 44 15.52 -22.18 -27.62
N ASP A 45 14.46 -22.30 -28.41
CA ASP A 45 13.24 -21.49 -28.28
C ASP A 45 12.59 -21.68 -26.89
N LEU A 46 12.55 -22.93 -26.41
CA LEU A 46 12.04 -23.22 -25.06
C LEU A 46 12.90 -22.58 -23.97
N LYS A 47 14.23 -22.59 -24.15
CA LYS A 47 15.14 -21.97 -23.19
C LYS A 47 15.04 -20.45 -23.21
N GLU A 48 14.89 -19.86 -24.38
CA GLU A 48 14.62 -18.43 -24.52
C GLU A 48 13.34 -18.05 -23.79
N LEU A 49 12.25 -18.78 -24.02
CA LEU A 49 10.98 -18.58 -23.33
C LEU A 49 11.12 -18.76 -21.80
N GLU A 50 11.83 -19.79 -21.33
CA GLU A 50 12.13 -20.00 -19.91
C GLU A 50 12.87 -18.79 -19.32
N THR A 51 13.87 -18.25 -20.03
CA THR A 51 14.61 -17.08 -19.56
C THR A 51 13.74 -15.82 -19.52
N GLN A 52 12.88 -15.62 -20.51
CA GLN A 52 11.94 -14.49 -20.55
C GLN A 52 10.94 -14.57 -19.40
N LEU A 53 10.30 -15.73 -19.21
CA LEU A 53 9.36 -15.95 -18.11
C LEU A 53 10.02 -15.77 -16.74
N THR A 54 11.24 -16.30 -16.57
CA THR A 54 11.99 -16.13 -15.31
C THR A 54 12.30 -14.65 -15.04
N HIS A 55 12.59 -13.88 -16.09
CA HIS A 55 12.84 -12.46 -15.97
C HIS A 55 11.56 -11.68 -15.59
N GLU A 56 10.46 -11.92 -16.31
CA GLU A 56 9.16 -11.30 -16.02
C GLU A 56 8.66 -11.62 -14.61
N MET A 57 8.83 -12.85 -14.15
CA MET A 57 8.46 -13.25 -12.79
C MET A 57 9.28 -12.48 -11.74
N LYS A 58 10.59 -12.32 -11.95
CA LYS A 58 11.43 -11.52 -11.05
C LYS A 58 11.05 -10.05 -11.07
N GLU A 59 10.77 -9.49 -12.23
CA GLU A 59 10.34 -8.10 -12.34
C GLU A 59 9.02 -7.89 -11.57
N LEU A 60 8.05 -8.79 -11.75
CA LEU A 60 6.78 -8.75 -11.03
C LEU A 60 6.97 -8.86 -9.51
N GLU A 61 7.82 -9.78 -9.05
CA GLU A 61 8.16 -9.93 -7.64
C GLU A 61 8.74 -8.62 -7.07
N THR A 62 9.73 -8.03 -7.75
CA THR A 62 10.34 -6.77 -7.29
C THR A 62 9.34 -5.62 -7.24
N ARG A 63 8.43 -5.54 -8.21
CA ARG A 63 7.39 -4.51 -8.25
C ARG A 63 6.40 -4.67 -7.11
N LEU A 64 5.95 -5.89 -6.85
CA LEU A 64 5.04 -6.19 -5.74
C LEU A 64 5.69 -5.88 -4.39
N THR A 65 6.96 -6.26 -4.18
CA THR A 65 7.68 -5.92 -2.95
C THR A 65 7.76 -4.41 -2.77
N HIS A 66 8.08 -3.66 -3.83
CA HIS A 66 8.18 -2.22 -3.76
C HIS A 66 6.83 -1.55 -3.45
N GLU A 67 5.74 -1.98 -4.11
CA GLU A 67 4.39 -1.47 -3.84
C GLU A 67 3.93 -1.76 -2.41
N MET A 68 4.30 -2.92 -1.86
CA MET A 68 4.01 -3.26 -0.46
C MET A 68 4.76 -2.35 0.52
N GLU A 69 6.05 -2.10 0.29
CA GLU A 69 6.84 -1.17 1.11
C GLU A 69 6.30 0.26 1.04
N GLU A 70 5.92 0.72 -0.16
CA GLU A 70 5.33 2.05 -0.33
C GLU A 70 3.98 2.16 0.40
N LEU A 71 3.15 1.12 0.34
CA LEU A 71 1.89 1.10 1.06
C LEU A 71 2.10 1.10 2.58
N GLU A 72 3.04 0.31 3.10
CA GLU A 72 3.37 0.25 4.52
C GLU A 72 3.83 1.62 5.05
N THR A 73 4.73 2.28 4.31
CA THR A 73 5.22 3.63 4.67
C THR A 73 4.10 4.68 4.64
N ARG A 74 3.19 4.61 3.66
CA ARG A 74 2.03 5.50 3.58
C ARG A 74 1.07 5.30 4.75
N VAL A 75 0.74 4.05 5.07
CA VAL A 75 -0.17 3.74 6.19
C VAL A 75 0.44 4.17 7.52
N THR A 76 1.72 3.92 7.74
CA THR A 76 2.39 4.39 8.97
C THR A 76 2.42 5.91 9.07
N HIS A 77 2.66 6.61 7.96
CA HIS A 77 2.60 8.07 7.91
C HIS A 77 1.20 8.59 8.26
N ASP A 78 0.15 8.07 7.62
CA ASP A 78 -1.23 8.47 7.86
C ASP A 78 -1.63 8.22 9.32
N MET A 79 -1.20 7.10 9.90
CA MET A 79 -1.44 6.80 11.32
C MET A 79 -0.76 7.82 12.24
N MET A 80 0.50 8.20 11.96
CA MET A 80 1.20 9.22 12.72
C MET A 80 0.53 10.58 12.60
N GLU A 81 0.10 10.97 11.40
CA GLU A 81 -0.60 12.24 11.19
C GLU A 81 -1.92 12.28 11.94
N LEU A 82 -2.72 11.20 11.88
CA LEU A 82 -3.97 11.10 12.61
C LEU A 82 -3.76 11.15 14.12
N ALA A 83 -2.71 10.50 14.64
CA ALA A 83 -2.35 10.55 16.05
C ALA A 83 -1.98 11.98 16.47
N ALA A 84 -1.15 12.68 15.69
CA ALA A 84 -0.76 14.06 15.95
C ALA A 84 -1.98 15.00 15.96
N ARG A 85 -2.85 14.90 14.96
CA ARG A 85 -4.10 15.68 14.86
C ARG A 85 -5.02 15.43 16.05
N ARG A 86 -5.13 14.19 16.53
CA ARG A 86 -5.93 13.85 17.73
C ARG A 86 -5.34 14.52 18.99
N THR A 87 -4.04 14.41 19.20
CA THR A 87 -3.36 15.03 20.34
C THR A 87 -3.53 16.55 20.33
N GLN A 88 -3.38 17.19 19.16
CA GLN A 88 -3.61 18.62 19.02
C GLN A 88 -5.04 19.02 19.39
N LYS A 89 -6.05 18.31 18.89
CA LYS A 89 -7.46 18.58 19.23
C LYS A 89 -7.73 18.44 20.73
N ILE A 90 -7.16 17.42 21.38
CA ILE A 90 -7.28 17.24 22.83
C ILE A 90 -6.68 18.45 23.57
N MET A 91 -5.49 18.90 23.16
CA MET A 91 -4.83 20.06 23.77
C MET A 91 -5.63 21.35 23.56
N GLU A 92 -6.17 21.57 22.36
CA GLU A 92 -7.04 22.71 22.07
C GLU A 92 -8.31 22.71 22.93
N MET A 93 -8.97 21.56 23.07
CA MET A 93 -10.15 21.43 23.93
C MET A 93 -9.81 21.65 25.41
N ALA A 94 -8.70 21.08 25.89
CA ALA A 94 -8.25 21.26 27.28
C ALA A 94 -7.94 22.74 27.59
N ASN A 95 -7.28 23.44 26.66
CA ASN A 95 -7.00 24.86 26.78
C ASN A 95 -8.29 25.69 26.81
N ARG A 96 -9.26 25.40 25.93
CA ARG A 96 -10.57 26.08 25.94
C ARG A 96 -11.30 25.88 27.26
N LEU A 97 -11.39 24.64 27.74
CA LEU A 97 -12.06 24.34 29.01
C LEU A 97 -11.38 25.06 30.19
N THR A 98 -10.04 25.07 30.22
CA THR A 98 -9.28 25.78 31.27
C THR A 98 -9.54 27.28 31.23
N HIS A 99 -9.68 27.86 30.04
CA HIS A 99 -10.01 29.28 29.89
C HIS A 99 -11.43 29.59 30.37
N GLU A 100 -12.42 28.80 29.96
CA GLU A 100 -13.81 28.95 30.38
C GLU A 100 -13.98 28.81 31.90
N MET A 101 -13.26 27.85 32.52
CA MET A 101 -13.26 27.69 33.98
C MET A 101 -12.71 28.93 34.69
N LYS A 102 -11.57 29.48 34.24
CA LYS A 102 -11.01 30.72 34.81
C LYS A 102 -11.94 31.90 34.66
N GLU A 103 -12.60 32.03 33.50
CA GLU A 103 -13.57 33.10 33.28
C GLU A 103 -14.75 32.98 34.27
N LEU A 104 -15.30 31.78 34.45
CA LEU A 104 -16.37 31.54 35.42
C LEU A 104 -15.93 31.84 36.86
N GLU A 105 -14.73 31.41 37.26
CA GLU A 105 -14.16 31.71 38.58
C GLU A 105 -14.06 33.21 38.83
N THR A 106 -13.54 33.98 37.87
CA THR A 106 -13.43 35.45 38.01
C THR A 106 -14.78 36.14 38.11
N ARG A 107 -15.77 35.71 37.30
CA ARG A 107 -17.14 36.23 37.35
C ARG A 107 -17.79 35.97 38.69
N LEU A 108 -17.68 34.74 39.21
CA LEU A 108 -18.23 34.37 40.52
C LEU A 108 -17.56 35.13 41.65
N ALA A 109 -16.22 35.25 41.63
CA ALA A 109 -15.47 36.01 42.62
C ALA A 109 -15.93 37.47 42.66
N LEU A 110 -16.04 38.13 41.50
CA LEU A 110 -16.51 39.51 41.40
C LEU A 110 -17.94 39.68 41.92
N GLN A 111 -18.85 38.77 41.54
CA GLN A 111 -20.24 38.81 42.01
C GLN A 111 -20.34 38.67 43.53
N LEU A 112 -19.57 37.75 44.12
CA LEU A 112 -19.52 37.58 45.58
C LEU A 112 -18.94 38.82 46.26
N THR A 113 -17.83 39.38 45.75
CA THR A 113 -17.24 40.61 46.30
C THR A 113 -18.22 41.78 46.29
N ILE A 114 -18.92 42.01 45.17
CA ILE A 114 -19.91 43.09 45.05
C ILE A 114 -21.07 42.86 46.03
N ARG A 115 -21.61 41.64 46.12
CA ARG A 115 -22.75 41.33 46.99
C ARG A 115 -22.39 41.43 48.47
N MET A 116 -21.19 41.00 48.86
CA MET A 116 -20.70 41.13 50.23
C MET A 116 -20.43 42.60 50.59
N GLY A 117 -19.82 43.36 49.68
CA GLY A 117 -19.58 44.79 49.86
C GLY A 117 -20.88 45.58 50.05
N SER A 118 -21.91 45.32 49.23
CA SER A 118 -23.20 45.99 49.37
C SER A 118 -23.92 45.62 50.66
N MET A 119 -23.90 44.35 51.08
CA MET A 119 -24.45 43.92 52.38
C MET A 119 -23.75 44.61 53.56
N LEU A 120 -22.43 44.76 53.53
CA LEU A 120 -21.68 45.45 54.57
C LEU A 120 -22.06 46.93 54.67
N VAL A 121 -22.17 47.63 53.53
CA VAL A 121 -22.58 49.04 53.49
C VAL A 121 -24.00 49.21 54.05
N VAL A 122 -24.94 48.34 53.65
CA VAL A 122 -26.31 48.36 54.19
C VAL A 122 -26.32 48.08 55.70
N GLY A 123 -25.59 47.06 56.15
CA GLY A 123 -25.51 46.70 57.57
C GLY A 123 -24.95 47.83 58.44
N ILE A 124 -23.87 48.48 58.00
CA ILE A 124 -23.29 49.64 58.69
C ILE A 124 -24.27 50.81 58.70
N GLY A 125 -24.95 51.09 57.59
CA GLY A 125 -25.95 52.15 57.50
C GLY A 125 -27.09 51.95 58.51
N VAL A 126 -27.67 50.75 58.56
CA VAL A 126 -28.71 50.39 59.54
C VAL A 126 -28.19 50.56 60.97
N ALA A 127 -27.02 50.00 61.29
CA ALA A 127 -26.44 50.13 62.63
C ALA A 127 -26.21 51.60 63.04
N ALA A 128 -25.69 52.44 62.13
CA ALA A 128 -25.47 53.86 62.39
C ALA A 128 -26.78 54.63 62.66
N THR A 129 -27.85 54.32 61.92
CA THR A 129 -29.16 54.94 62.17
C THR A 129 -29.76 54.54 63.52
N LEU A 130 -29.60 53.28 63.94
CA LEU A 130 -30.07 52.81 65.25
C LEU A 130 -29.34 53.49 66.41
N ILE A 131 -28.01 53.65 66.31
CA ILE A 131 -27.19 54.33 67.34
C ILE A 131 -27.62 55.79 67.52
N LYS A 132 -28.06 56.47 66.44
CA LYS A 132 -28.48 57.88 66.51
C LYS A 132 -29.86 58.08 67.15
N ILE A 133 -30.69 57.03 67.21
CA ILE A 133 -32.06 57.07 67.77
C ILE A 133 -32.08 56.65 69.25
N LEU A 134 -31.08 55.88 69.72
CA LEU A 134 -30.89 55.49 71.12
C LEU A 134 -30.24 56.62 71.94
#